data_AF-A0A0Q9YHY7-F1
#
_entry.id   AF-A0A0Q9YHY7-F1
#
_cell.length_a   1.000
_cell.length_b   1.000
_cell.length_c   1.000
_cell.angle_alpha   90.00
_cell.angle_beta   90.00
_cell.angle_gamma   90.00
#
_symmetry.space_group_name_H-M   'P 1'
#
loop_
_entity.id
_entity.type
_entity.pdbx_description
1 polymer ?
#
loop_
_entity_poly.entity_id
_entity_poly.type
_entity_poly.pdbx_seq_one_letter_code
_entity_poly.pdbx_strand_id
1 'polypeptide(L)' 'MIEETIIDLREMVRNLRKVGFTEEAIALAANVSQPTISRILSGKVKTAKFEVAIKIKTFHMQYCQ' A
#
# COMPACT_ATOMS: atom_id res chain seq x y z
N MET A 1 -7.63 -3.24 -24.09
CA MET A 1 -6.73 -2.47 -23.21
C MET A 1 -7.28 -2.53 -21.80
N ILE A 2 -6.76 -3.43 -20.97
CA ILE A 2 -7.03 -3.47 -19.51
C ILE A 2 -5.65 -3.54 -18.84
N GLU A 3 -4.83 -2.52 -19.08
CA GLU A 3 -3.49 -2.37 -18.48
C GLU A 3 -3.33 -1.05 -17.73
N GLU A 4 -4.45 -0.38 -17.45
CA GLU A 4 -4.47 0.77 -16.54
C GLU A 4 -4.93 0.30 -15.16
N THR A 5 -4.14 0.63 -14.14
CA THR A 5 -4.43 0.52 -12.70
C THR A 5 -4.16 -0.80 -11.97
N ILE A 6 -3.04 -1.48 -12.27
CA ILE A 6 -2.23 -1.89 -11.12
C ILE A 6 -1.64 -0.58 -10.59
N ILE A 7 -2.40 0.12 -9.75
CA ILE A 7 -1.86 1.10 -8.82
C ILE A 7 -0.63 0.42 -8.21
N ASP A 8 0.56 0.97 -8.42
CA ASP A 8 1.79 0.39 -7.87
C ASP A 8 1.77 0.54 -6.34
N LEU A 9 1.04 -0.40 -5.73
CA LEU A 9 0.79 -0.45 -4.30
C LEU A 9 2.10 -0.56 -3.54
N ARG A 10 3.10 -1.20 -4.16
CA ARG A 10 4.43 -1.32 -3.61
C ARG A 10 5.10 0.04 -3.55
N GLU A 11 5.01 0.84 -4.61
CA GLU A 11 5.58 2.18 -4.61
C GLU A 11 4.86 3.13 -3.64
N MET A 12 3.53 3.05 -3.53
CA MET A 12 2.78 3.81 -2.53
C MET A 12 3.22 3.48 -1.10
N VAL A 13 3.32 2.19 -0.77
CA VAL A 13 3.81 1.75 0.56
C VAL A 13 5.26 2.18 0.78
N ARG A 14 6.13 2.14 -0.24
CA ARG A 14 7.50 2.66 -0.13
C ARG A 14 7.53 4.15 0.15
N ASN A 15 6.68 4.95 -0.50
CA ASN A 15 6.64 6.39 -0.27
C ASN A 15 6.16 6.72 1.15
N LEU A 16 5.14 6.02 1.66
CA LEU A 16 4.72 6.13 3.06
C LEU A 16 5.86 5.79 4.04
N ARG A 17 6.65 4.75 3.74
CA ARG A 17 7.85 4.39 4.52
C ARG A 17 8.92 5.51 4.47
N LYS A 18 9.14 6.14 3.30
CA LYS A 18 10.09 7.26 3.15
C LYS A 18 9.66 8.50 3.96
N VAL A 19 8.36 8.72 4.13
CA VAL A 19 7.80 9.79 4.98
C VAL A 19 7.88 9.47 6.48
N GLY A 20 8.20 8.22 6.84
CA GLY A 20 8.46 7.80 8.22
C GLY A 20 7.39 6.91 8.85
N PHE A 21 6.36 6.50 8.11
CA PHE A 21 5.37 5.55 8.62
C PHE A 21 5.97 4.15 8.77
N THR A 22 5.63 3.46 9.85
CA THR A 22 5.99 2.04 10.02
C THR A 22 5.07 1.13 9.23
N GLU A 23 5.44 -0.14 9.05
CA GLU A 23 4.56 -1.08 8.34
C GLU A 23 3.27 -1.34 9.13
N GLU A 24 3.34 -1.33 10.47
CA GLU A 24 2.21 -1.45 11.38
C GLU A 24 1.22 -0.29 11.22
N ALA A 25 1.71 0.95 11.13
CA ALA A 25 0.87 2.13 10.94
C ALA A 25 0.12 2.08 9.60
N ILE A 26 0.82 1.66 8.53
CA ILE A 26 0.23 1.48 7.20
C ILE A 26 -0.80 0.33 7.22
N ALA A 27 -0.50 -0.77 7.91
CA ALA A 27 -1.43 -1.89 8.07
C ALA A 27 -2.70 -1.48 8.81
N LEU A 28 -2.56 -0.72 9.89
CA LEU A 28 -3.69 -0.19 10.66
C LEU A 28 -4.57 0.71 9.79
N ALA A 29 -3.97 1.66 9.06
CA ALA A 29 -4.70 2.55 8.14
C ALA A 29 -5.44 1.76 7.02
N ALA A 30 -4.83 0.69 6.52
CA ALA A 30 -5.41 -0.17 5.50
C ALA A 30 -6.35 -1.26 6.05
N ASN A 31 -6.50 -1.37 7.38
CA ASN A 31 -7.21 -2.45 8.07
C ASN A 31 -6.76 -3.85 7.62
N VAL A 32 -5.44 -4.07 7.57
CA VAL A 32 -4.81 -5.36 7.26
C VAL A 32 -3.76 -5.69 8.31
N SER A 33 -3.29 -6.94 8.33
CA SER A 33 -2.16 -7.32 9.17
C SER A 33 -0.86 -6.75 8.63
N GLN A 34 0.09 -6.38 9.50
CA GLN A 34 1.42 -5.91 9.09
C GLN A 34 2.15 -6.87 8.13
N PRO A 35 2.07 -8.22 8.29
CA PRO A 35 2.64 -9.14 7.30
C PRO A 35 2.07 -8.99 5.88
N THR A 36 0.86 -8.44 5.74
CA THR A 36 0.29 -8.09 4.42
C THR A 36 1.08 -6.96 3.77
N ILE A 37 1.47 -5.94 4.53
CA ILE A 37 2.32 -4.84 4.07
C ILE A 37 3.71 -5.35 3.69
N SER A 38 4.31 -6.22 4.52
CA SER A 38 5.60 -6.86 4.21
C SER A 38 5.54 -7.69 2.91
N ARG A 39 4.43 -8.42 2.69
CA ARG A 39 4.21 -9.17 1.43
C ARG A 39 4.04 -8.26 0.20
N ILE A 40 3.42 -7.08 0.36
CA ILE A 40 3.35 -6.06 -0.69
C ILE A 40 4.75 -5.52 -1.02
N LEU A 41 5.54 -5.16 0.00
CA LEU A 41 6.91 -4.65 -0.17
C LEU A 41 7.86 -5.65 -0.83
N SER A 42 7.71 -6.93 -0.51
CA SER A 42 8.50 -8.02 -1.11
C SER A 42 8.04 -8.40 -2.53
N GLY A 43 6.95 -7.82 -3.04
CA GLY A 43 6.42 -8.16 -4.36
C GLY A 43 5.77 -9.55 -4.45
N LYS A 44 5.54 -10.21 -3.30
CA LYS A 44 4.88 -11.53 -3.24
C LYS A 44 3.36 -11.44 -3.37
N VAL A 45 2.79 -10.24 -3.31
CA VAL A 45 1.37 -9.97 -3.60
C VAL A 45 1.25 -9.56 -5.07
N LYS A 46 0.66 -10.44 -5.88
CA LYS A 46 0.35 -10.13 -7.30
C LYS A 46 -0.84 -9.19 -7.43
N THR A 47 -1.82 -9.32 -6.52
CA THR A 47 -3.03 -8.49 -6.47
C THR A 47 -3.47 -8.33 -5.01
N ALA A 48 -3.53 -7.08 -4.54
CA ALA A 48 -4.24 -6.80 -3.29
C ALA A 48 -5.74 -6.74 -3.57
N LYS A 49 -6.57 -7.01 -2.55
CA LYS A 49 -8.01 -6.73 -2.65
C LYS A 49 -8.20 -5.26 -2.96
N PHE A 50 -9.16 -4.93 -3.83
CA PHE A 50 -9.45 -3.57 -4.26
C PHE A 50 -9.60 -2.59 -3.08
N GLU A 51 -10.31 -2.99 -2.02
CA GLU A 51 -10.47 -2.20 -0.79
C GLU A 51 -9.14 -1.82 -0.11
N VAL A 52 -8.17 -2.75 -0.09
CA VAL A 52 -6.85 -2.50 0.49
C VAL A 52 -6.07 -1.50 -0.37
N ALA A 53 -6.15 -1.65 -1.69
CA ALA A 53 -5.51 -0.73 -2.62
C ALA A 53 -6.07 0.69 -2.50
N ILE A 54 -7.38 0.84 -2.36
CA ILE A 54 -8.03 2.14 -2.15
C ILE A 54 -7.58 2.77 -0.83
N LYS A 55 -7.59 2.03 0.29
CA LYS A 55 -7.17 2.58 1.59
C LYS A 55 -5.70 3.02 1.59
N ILE A 56 -4.81 2.21 1.01
CA ILE A 56 -3.39 2.58 0.88
C ILE A 56 -3.23 3.81 -0.02
N LYS A 57 -3.97 3.90 -1.13
CA LYS A 57 -3.96 5.08 -2.01
C LYS A 57 -4.45 6.33 -1.27
N THR A 58 -5.56 6.25 -0.54
CA THR A 58 -6.08 7.37 0.27
C THR A 58 -5.05 7.83 1.30
N PHE A 59 -4.43 6.89 2.00
CA PHE A 59 -3.41 7.19 3.00
C PHE A 59 -2.15 7.81 2.36
N HIS A 60 -1.71 7.28 1.22
CA HIS A 60 -0.60 7.83 0.45
C HIS A 60 -0.88 9.26 -0.03
N MET A 61 -2.07 9.53 -0.56
CA MET A 61 -2.47 10.88 -0.98
C MET A 61 -2.44 11.90 0.17
N GLN A 62 -2.80 11.46 1.38
CA GLN A 62 -2.86 12.35 2.55
C GLN A 62 -1.47 12.80 3.06
N TYR A 63 -0.43 12.00 2.85
CA TYR A 63 0.87 12.22 3.50
C TYR A 63 2.08 12.26 2.56
N CYS A 64 1.92 11.95 1.27
CA CYS A 64 3.02 11.88 0.31
C CYS A 64 2.79 12.72 -0.96
N GLN A 65 1.76 13.55 -1.00
CA GLN A 65 1.55 14.58 -2.04
C GLN A 65 2.15 15.91 -1.62
#